data_AF-A0A1N6EZC3-F1
#
_entry.id   AF-A0A1N6EZC3-F1
#
_cell.length_a   1.000
_cell.length_b   1.000
_cell.length_c   1.000
_cell.angle_alpha   90.00
_cell.angle_beta   90.00
_cell.angle_gamma   90.00
#
_symmetry.space_group_name_H-M   'P 1'
#
loop_
_entity.id
_entity.type
_entity.pdbx_description
1 polymer ?
#
loop_
_entity_poly.entity_id
_entity_poly.type
_entity_poly.pdbx_seq_one_letter_code
_entity_poly.pdbx_strand_id
1 'polypeptide(L)'
;MLAFYPYHEYATFFDVPDIDLIATKGPEVLAISIRLHDGKDEESQVTVSGRIRLDYSLSLLREAEGLLSPQSQRAALLMSWIAFEAAAREVLKEELPRSTFAPGVLNELLSKNFINRSQFEMLRHARHVRNMIVHGIESDELSPEIISFLLGLVRKLKHPQLMEQLQFHGGASATIIRKGVNQNPRLLKQVEVATRVLGEVLGASRSLVSMDWDQGEDGQGQPIVILKLSDFTGTVAATFTPEELVDEVHMRTRLYGLWGDLLQIRNKERLERITGKKGDA
;
A
#
# COMPACT_ATOMS: atom_id res chain seq x y z
N MET A 1 -28.41 23.88 36.09
CA MET A 1 -27.01 23.72 36.53
C MET A 1 -26.58 22.33 36.07
N LEU A 2 -26.06 22.23 34.84
CA LEU A 2 -25.67 20.96 34.21
C LEU A 2 -24.14 20.94 34.12
N ALA A 3 -23.54 19.91 34.71
CA ALA A 3 -22.11 19.74 34.80
C ALA A 3 -21.51 19.44 33.42
N PHE A 4 -20.56 20.29 33.00
CA PHE A 4 -19.64 20.00 31.91
C PHE A 4 -18.58 19.02 32.41
N TYR A 5 -18.50 17.83 31.79
CA TYR A 5 -17.34 16.96 31.91
C TYR A 5 -16.31 17.37 30.85
N PRO A 6 -15.05 17.70 31.22
CA PRO A 6 -14.00 17.90 30.24
C PRO A 6 -13.41 16.53 29.90
N TYR A 7 -13.73 16.00 28.72
CA TYR A 7 -12.92 14.93 28.12
C TYR A 7 -11.83 15.59 27.29
N HIS A 8 -10.67 15.81 27.92
CA HIS A 8 -9.40 16.02 27.24
C HIS A 8 -8.60 14.71 27.31
N GLU A 9 -8.73 13.88 26.28
CA GLU A 9 -7.73 12.88 25.93
C GLU A 9 -7.55 12.93 24.41
N TYR A 10 -6.74 13.88 23.95
CA TYR A 10 -6.21 13.86 22.61
C TYR A 10 -5.04 12.86 22.59
N ALA A 11 -5.16 11.80 21.79
CA ALA A 11 -3.98 11.17 21.22
C ALA A 11 -3.44 12.16 20.17
N THR A 12 -2.39 12.88 20.53
CA THR A 12 -1.57 13.65 19.59
C THR A 12 -1.09 12.69 18.50
N PHE A 13 -1.39 12.99 17.24
CA PHE A 13 -0.71 12.36 16.12
C PHE A 13 0.79 12.57 16.33
N PHE A 14 1.54 11.49 16.32
CA PHE A 14 2.97 11.53 16.57
C PHE A 14 3.68 12.23 15.41
N ASP A 15 4.00 13.50 15.63
CA ASP A 15 5.18 14.16 15.08
C ASP A 15 6.38 13.72 15.92
N VAL A 16 6.66 12.41 15.92
CA VAL A 16 7.80 11.82 16.63
C VAL A 16 8.91 11.67 15.60
N PRO A 17 9.84 12.63 15.51
CA PRO A 17 11.13 12.33 14.90
C PRO A 17 11.70 11.09 15.62
N ASP A 18 12.32 10.18 14.85
CA ASP A 18 13.00 8.97 15.34
C ASP A 18 12.13 7.70 15.50
N ILE A 19 11.23 7.39 14.55
CA ILE A 19 10.66 6.03 14.43
C ILE A 19 11.49 5.23 13.42
N ASP A 20 12.14 4.17 13.90
CA ASP A 20 12.99 3.30 13.09
C ASP A 20 12.22 2.12 12.47
N LEU A 21 11.18 1.64 13.15
CA LEU A 21 10.38 0.51 12.68
C LEU A 21 8.90 0.66 13.08
N ILE A 22 8.00 0.25 12.20
CA ILE A 22 6.58 0.05 12.53
C ILE A 22 6.29 -1.44 12.39
N ALA A 23 5.86 -2.09 13.47
CA ALA A 23 5.44 -3.48 13.49
C ALA A 23 3.94 -3.58 13.73
N THR A 24 3.31 -4.65 13.26
CA THR A 24 1.89 -4.91 13.55
C THR A 24 1.70 -6.30 14.13
N LYS A 25 0.88 -6.41 15.18
CA LYS A 25 0.46 -7.69 15.77
C LYS A 25 -1.05 -7.69 15.93
N GLY A 26 -1.74 -8.21 14.92
CA GLY A 26 -3.20 -8.20 14.86
C GLY A 26 -3.75 -6.76 14.82
N PRO A 27 -4.54 -6.34 15.82
CA PRO A 27 -5.08 -4.98 15.88
C PRO A 27 -4.07 -3.91 16.32
N GLU A 28 -2.91 -4.32 16.84
CA GLU A 28 -1.95 -3.41 17.43
C GLU A 28 -0.90 -3.00 16.41
N VAL A 29 -0.65 -1.70 16.33
CA VAL A 29 0.48 -1.11 15.60
C VAL A 29 1.49 -0.65 16.66
N LEU A 30 2.71 -1.13 16.55
CA LEU A 30 3.85 -0.75 17.38
C LEU A 30 4.76 0.17 16.58
N ALA A 31 4.90 1.41 17.01
CA ALA A 31 6.02 2.25 16.61
C ALA A 31 7.22 1.91 17.52
N ILE A 32 8.35 1.60 16.90
CA ILE A 32 9.60 1.22 17.55
C ILE A 32 10.64 2.28 17.17
N SER A 33 11.11 3.01 18.16
CA SER A 33 12.31 3.85 18.08
C SER A 33 13.48 3.04 18.62
N ILE A 34 14.54 2.92 17.83
CA ILE A 34 15.81 2.28 18.14
C ILE A 34 16.83 3.39 18.31
N ARG A 35 17.00 3.86 19.56
CA ARG A 35 18.07 4.79 19.87
C ARG A 35 19.39 4.05 19.96
N LEU A 36 20.24 4.22 18.95
CA LEU A 36 21.63 3.81 19.01
C LEU A 36 22.38 4.81 19.89
N HIS A 37 22.79 4.39 21.09
CA HIS A 37 23.69 5.19 21.92
C HIS A 37 25.11 5.12 21.38
N ASP A 38 25.71 6.30 21.22
CA ASP A 38 27.03 6.47 20.66
C ASP A 38 28.08 6.04 21.70
N GLY A 39 28.50 4.78 21.64
CA GLY A 39 29.82 4.35 22.11
C GLY A 39 29.98 3.87 23.56
N LYS A 40 28.94 3.45 24.27
CA LYS A 40 29.10 2.68 25.53
C LYS A 40 28.13 1.50 25.56
N ASP A 41 28.60 0.36 26.06
CA ASP A 41 27.89 -0.94 26.19
C ASP A 41 26.63 -0.84 27.09
N GLU A 42 25.65 -0.03 26.72
CA GLU A 42 24.34 0.01 27.34
C GLU A 42 23.30 -0.59 26.39
N GLU A 43 22.47 -1.49 26.93
CA GLU A 43 21.45 -2.24 26.19
C GLU A 43 20.53 -1.31 25.40
N SER A 44 20.29 -1.63 24.13
CA SER A 44 19.35 -0.88 23.29
C SER A 44 17.96 -0.85 23.92
N GLN A 45 17.50 0.33 24.33
CA GLN A 45 16.21 0.48 24.98
C GLN A 45 15.10 0.55 23.93
N VAL A 46 14.34 -0.53 23.78
CA VAL A 46 13.13 -0.53 22.95
C VAL A 46 12.03 0.18 23.71
N THR A 47 11.70 1.40 23.31
CA THR A 47 10.56 2.13 23.88
C THR A 47 9.32 1.82 23.05
N VAL A 48 8.39 1.05 23.62
CA VAL A 48 7.07 0.81 23.03
C VAL A 48 6.14 1.94 23.47
N SER A 49 5.84 2.90 22.59
CA SER A 49 4.88 3.96 22.90
C SER A 49 3.52 3.70 22.25
N GLY A 50 2.51 3.43 23.08
CA GLY A 50 1.10 3.67 22.78
C GLY A 50 0.30 2.48 22.26
N ARG A 51 -0.91 2.29 22.83
CA ARG A 51 -2.00 1.56 22.16
C ARG A 51 -2.56 2.47 21.08
N ILE A 52 -2.22 2.22 19.83
CA ILE A 52 -2.92 2.82 18.70
C ILE A 52 -4.33 2.23 18.73
N ARG A 53 -5.33 3.01 19.16
CA ARG A 53 -6.73 2.69 18.85
C ARG A 53 -6.77 2.50 17.35
N LEU A 54 -7.04 1.27 16.92
CA LEU A 54 -7.15 0.93 15.52
C LEU A 54 -8.06 1.97 14.87
N ASP A 55 -7.47 2.68 13.93
CA ASP A 55 -8.18 3.67 13.18
C ASP A 55 -9.37 3.00 12.51
N TYR A 56 -10.59 3.41 12.86
CA TYR A 56 -11.81 2.72 12.41
C TYR A 56 -11.88 2.65 10.89
N SER A 57 -11.39 3.68 10.20
CA SER A 57 -11.30 3.67 8.74
C SER A 57 -10.33 2.60 8.21
N LEU A 58 -9.24 2.30 8.92
CA LEU A 58 -8.28 1.26 8.57
C LEU A 58 -8.79 -0.15 8.89
N SER A 59 -9.60 -0.34 9.94
CA SER A 59 -10.26 -1.63 10.17
C SER A 59 -11.23 -1.96 9.03
N LEU A 60 -12.05 -0.98 8.63
CA LEU A 60 -12.96 -1.10 7.49
C LEU A 60 -12.22 -1.35 6.17
N LEU A 61 -11.05 -0.72 5.97
CA LEU A 61 -10.20 -0.97 4.82
C LEU A 61 -9.74 -2.43 4.76
N ARG A 62 -9.26 -2.99 5.88
CA ARG A 62 -8.85 -4.40 5.95
C ARG A 62 -10.02 -5.36 5.70
N GLU A 63 -11.20 -5.04 6.24
CA GLU A 63 -12.42 -5.81 5.97
C GLU A 63 -12.78 -5.77 4.48
N ALA A 64 -12.71 -4.60 3.84
CA ALA A 64 -12.96 -4.45 2.42
C ALA A 64 -11.96 -5.24 1.56
N GLU A 65 -10.68 -5.26 1.94
CA GLU A 65 -9.65 -6.05 1.28
C GLU A 65 -9.92 -7.56 1.39
N GLY A 66 -10.36 -8.02 2.57
CA GLY A 66 -10.77 -9.41 2.76
C GLY A 66 -11.96 -9.83 1.90
N LEU A 67 -12.75 -8.86 1.42
CA LEU A 67 -13.90 -9.07 0.53
C LEU A 67 -13.54 -9.01 -0.96
N LEU A 68 -12.26 -8.79 -1.35
CA LEU A 68 -11.80 -8.76 -2.75
C LEU A 68 -11.78 -10.15 -3.40
N SER A 69 -12.95 -10.75 -3.54
CA SER A 69 -13.20 -11.95 -4.32
C SER A 69 -14.21 -11.67 -5.44
N PRO A 70 -14.21 -12.45 -6.52
CA PRO A 70 -15.21 -12.33 -7.58
C PRO A 70 -16.65 -12.42 -7.08
N GLN A 71 -16.90 -13.21 -6.03
CA GLN A 71 -18.24 -13.45 -5.48
C GLN A 71 -18.69 -12.35 -4.51
N SER A 72 -17.76 -11.58 -3.96
CA SER A 72 -18.02 -10.60 -2.91
C SER A 72 -17.81 -9.15 -3.36
N GLN A 73 -17.69 -8.88 -4.66
CA GLN A 73 -17.41 -7.54 -5.20
C GLN A 73 -18.41 -6.46 -4.74
N ARG A 74 -19.71 -6.79 -4.66
CA ARG A 74 -20.74 -5.86 -4.16
C ARG A 74 -20.46 -5.47 -2.71
N ALA A 75 -20.16 -6.45 -1.85
CA ALA A 75 -19.83 -6.22 -0.45
C ALA A 75 -18.51 -5.46 -0.31
N ALA A 76 -17.49 -5.80 -1.10
CA ALA A 76 -16.22 -5.11 -1.12
C ALA A 76 -16.36 -3.64 -1.53
N LEU A 77 -17.19 -3.32 -2.54
CA LEU A 77 -17.48 -1.93 -2.90
C LEU A 77 -18.14 -1.18 -1.74
N LEU A 78 -19.18 -1.76 -1.13
CA LEU A 78 -19.88 -1.11 -0.01
C LEU A 78 -18.94 -0.88 1.17
N MET A 79 -18.13 -1.87 1.54
CA MET A 79 -17.17 -1.75 2.63
C MET A 79 -16.07 -0.71 2.31
N SER A 80 -15.55 -0.71 1.09
CA SER A 80 -14.57 0.29 0.64
C SER A 80 -15.14 1.70 0.65
N TRP A 81 -16.42 1.86 0.29
CA TRP A 81 -17.11 3.14 0.37
C TRP A 81 -17.25 3.62 1.82
N ILE A 82 -17.65 2.74 2.74
CA ILE A 82 -17.76 3.06 4.18
C ILE A 82 -16.37 3.43 4.75
N ALA A 83 -15.32 2.68 4.40
CA ALA A 83 -13.95 3.01 4.79
C ALA A 83 -13.53 4.39 4.27
N PHE A 84 -13.86 4.71 3.02
CA PHE A 84 -13.62 6.03 2.44
C PHE A 84 -14.37 7.13 3.17
N GLU A 85 -15.66 6.96 3.44
CA GLU A 85 -16.45 7.96 4.18
C GLU A 85 -15.89 8.20 5.58
N ALA A 86 -15.48 7.13 6.27
CA ALA A 86 -14.85 7.23 7.59
C ALA A 86 -13.54 8.03 7.53
N ALA A 87 -12.65 7.70 6.60
CA ALA A 87 -11.40 8.41 6.40
C ALA A 87 -11.61 9.87 5.97
N ALA A 88 -12.56 10.12 5.06
CA ALA A 88 -12.92 11.45 4.60
C ALA A 88 -13.46 12.31 5.75
N ARG A 89 -14.35 11.77 6.59
CA ARG A 89 -14.82 12.48 7.79
C ARG A 89 -13.66 12.82 8.70
N GLU A 90 -12.73 11.90 8.89
CA GLU A 90 -11.58 12.10 9.76
C GLU A 90 -10.64 13.21 9.31
N VAL A 91 -10.34 13.31 8.01
CA VAL A 91 -9.53 14.43 7.51
C VAL A 91 -10.30 15.76 7.47
N LEU A 92 -11.64 15.71 7.47
CA LEU A 92 -12.51 16.89 7.51
C LEU A 92 -13.06 17.20 8.91
N LYS A 93 -12.66 16.45 9.96
CA LYS A 93 -13.26 16.48 11.31
C LYS A 93 -13.21 17.85 11.98
N GLU A 94 -12.46 18.81 11.43
CA GLU A 94 -12.38 20.18 11.93
C GLU A 94 -13.56 21.08 11.51
N GLU A 95 -14.38 20.73 10.51
CA GLU A 95 -15.30 21.73 9.91
C GLU A 95 -16.74 21.28 9.63
N LEU A 96 -17.10 20.00 9.79
CA LEU A 96 -18.43 19.53 9.39
C LEU A 96 -19.35 19.12 10.57
N PRO A 97 -20.60 19.63 10.62
CA PRO A 97 -21.63 19.13 11.52
C PRO A 97 -21.82 17.61 11.35
N ARG A 98 -22.10 16.90 12.45
CA ARG A 98 -22.29 15.43 12.49
C ARG A 98 -23.45 14.88 11.63
N SER A 99 -24.14 15.72 10.86
CA SER A 99 -25.24 15.27 10.00
C SER A 99 -24.72 14.42 8.83
N THR A 100 -25.66 13.70 8.22
CA THR A 100 -25.51 12.71 7.14
C THR A 100 -24.43 13.10 6.12
N PHE A 101 -23.63 12.13 5.64
CA PHE A 101 -22.57 12.36 4.65
C PHE A 101 -23.19 12.96 3.38
N ALA A 102 -23.23 14.29 3.34
CA ALA A 102 -23.91 15.02 2.29
C ALA A 102 -23.05 14.98 1.02
N PRO A 103 -23.65 15.18 -0.17
CA PRO A 103 -22.90 15.44 -1.40
C PRO A 103 -21.76 16.46 -1.24
N GLY A 104 -21.86 17.35 -0.24
CA GLY A 104 -20.86 18.34 0.12
C GLY A 104 -19.48 17.77 0.47
N VAL A 105 -19.37 16.54 1.01
CA VAL A 105 -18.06 16.01 1.43
C VAL A 105 -17.10 15.86 0.25
N LEU A 106 -17.58 15.39 -0.91
CA LEU A 106 -16.71 15.27 -2.10
C LEU A 106 -16.24 16.64 -2.60
N ASN A 107 -17.12 17.64 -2.56
CA ASN A 107 -16.77 19.00 -2.95
C ASN A 107 -15.75 19.61 -1.97
N GLU A 108 -15.89 19.31 -0.68
CA GLU A 108 -14.97 19.77 0.36
C GLU A 108 -13.58 19.13 0.24
N LEU A 109 -13.53 17.82 -0.04
CA LEU A 109 -12.25 17.15 -0.33
C LEU A 109 -11.56 17.74 -1.56
N LEU A 110 -12.33 18.14 -2.57
CA LEU A 110 -11.80 18.77 -3.78
C LEU A 110 -11.34 20.21 -3.51
N SER A 111 -12.12 21.02 -2.79
CA SER A 111 -11.78 22.42 -2.48
C SER A 111 -10.51 22.52 -1.62
N LYS A 112 -10.32 21.56 -0.70
CA LYS A 112 -9.14 21.46 0.16
C LYS A 112 -7.97 20.70 -0.47
N ASN A 113 -8.05 20.33 -1.76
CA ASN A 113 -7.02 19.60 -2.51
C ASN A 113 -6.64 18.21 -1.95
N PHE A 114 -7.47 17.60 -1.10
CA PHE A 114 -7.26 16.21 -0.67
C PHE A 114 -7.40 15.23 -1.84
N ILE A 115 -8.24 15.58 -2.82
CA ILE A 115 -8.45 14.85 -4.05
C ILE A 115 -8.32 15.79 -5.26
N ASN A 116 -7.90 15.25 -6.40
CA ASN A 116 -7.90 15.98 -7.67
C ASN A 116 -9.22 15.78 -8.45
N ARG A 117 -9.36 16.47 -9.58
CA ARG A 117 -10.59 16.41 -10.40
C ARG A 117 -10.91 15.00 -10.94
N SER A 118 -9.89 14.25 -11.36
CA SER A 118 -10.08 12.88 -11.85
C SER A 118 -10.58 11.96 -10.73
N GLN A 119 -9.97 12.05 -9.55
CA GLN A 119 -10.39 11.32 -8.35
C GLN A 119 -11.83 11.68 -7.95
N PHE A 120 -12.21 12.96 -8.07
CA PHE A 120 -13.57 13.42 -7.82
C PHE A 120 -14.60 12.77 -8.76
N GLU A 121 -14.33 12.72 -10.08
CA GLU A 121 -15.24 12.05 -11.02
C GLU A 121 -15.33 10.54 -10.76
N MET A 122 -14.21 9.89 -10.43
CA MET A 122 -14.20 8.48 -10.06
C MET A 122 -15.03 8.21 -8.78
N LEU A 123 -14.97 9.09 -7.78
CA LEU A 123 -15.81 9.00 -6.59
C LEU A 123 -17.29 9.21 -6.89
N ARG A 124 -17.64 10.09 -7.85
CA ARG A 124 -19.03 10.25 -8.30
C ARG A 124 -19.55 8.99 -8.97
N HIS A 125 -18.73 8.36 -9.80
CA HIS A 125 -19.05 7.09 -10.43
C HIS A 125 -19.21 5.98 -9.38
N ALA A 126 -18.25 5.82 -8.46
CA ALA A 126 -18.33 4.87 -7.35
C ALA A 126 -19.60 5.05 -6.49
N ARG A 127 -19.98 6.32 -6.21
CA ARG A 127 -21.22 6.65 -5.50
C ARG A 127 -22.46 6.20 -6.27
N HIS A 128 -22.47 6.38 -7.59
CA HIS A 128 -23.57 5.95 -8.46
C HIS A 128 -23.74 4.43 -8.38
N VAL A 129 -22.67 3.67 -8.59
CA VAL A 129 -22.66 2.20 -8.50
C VAL A 129 -23.10 1.73 -7.10
N ARG A 130 -22.59 2.36 -6.03
CA ARG A 130 -23.02 2.08 -4.66
C ARG A 130 -24.52 2.27 -4.47
N ASN A 131 -25.09 3.35 -5.00
CA ASN A 131 -26.53 3.59 -4.89
C ASN A 131 -27.34 2.54 -5.63
N MET A 132 -26.93 2.15 -6.84
CA MET A 132 -27.58 1.06 -7.58
C MET A 132 -27.61 -0.23 -6.73
N ILE A 133 -26.46 -0.64 -6.18
CA ILE A 133 -26.34 -1.84 -5.35
C ILE A 133 -27.23 -1.76 -4.11
N VAL A 134 -27.22 -0.63 -3.39
CA VAL A 134 -28.04 -0.44 -2.18
C VAL A 134 -29.54 -0.47 -2.50
N HIS A 135 -29.94 -0.05 -3.69
CA HIS A 135 -31.32 -0.16 -4.17
C HIS A 135 -31.64 -1.51 -4.80
N GLY A 136 -30.73 -2.49 -4.76
CA GLY A 136 -30.95 -3.84 -5.28
C GLY A 136 -30.89 -3.93 -6.80
N ILE A 137 -30.29 -2.94 -7.47
CA ILE A 137 -30.13 -2.91 -8.93
C ILE A 137 -28.80 -3.59 -9.29
N GLU A 138 -28.86 -4.58 -10.18
CA GLU A 138 -27.67 -5.19 -10.76
C GLU A 138 -26.94 -4.20 -11.68
N SER A 139 -25.63 -4.12 -11.56
CA SER A 139 -24.80 -3.15 -12.28
C SER A 139 -23.64 -3.86 -12.95
N ASP A 140 -23.60 -3.81 -14.28
CA ASP A 140 -22.46 -4.26 -15.09
C ASP A 140 -21.27 -3.28 -14.98
N GLU A 141 -21.48 -2.11 -14.37
CA GLU A 141 -20.45 -1.10 -14.13
C GLU A 141 -19.59 -1.40 -12.89
N LEU A 142 -19.96 -2.42 -12.09
CA LEU A 142 -19.15 -2.84 -10.95
C LEU A 142 -17.85 -3.48 -11.44
N SER A 143 -16.76 -2.73 -11.29
CA SER A 143 -15.43 -3.16 -11.68
C SER A 143 -14.48 -3.23 -10.48
N PRO A 144 -13.55 -4.21 -10.42
CA PRO A 144 -12.51 -4.26 -9.40
C PRO A 144 -11.70 -2.97 -9.27
N GLU A 145 -11.54 -2.25 -10.37
CA GLU A 145 -10.82 -0.99 -10.47
C GLU A 145 -11.42 0.09 -9.56
N ILE A 146 -12.76 0.18 -9.46
CA ILE A 146 -13.43 1.13 -8.56
C ILE A 146 -13.11 0.80 -7.09
N ILE A 147 -13.09 -0.49 -6.75
CA ILE A 147 -12.83 -0.95 -5.38
C ILE A 147 -11.37 -0.65 -5.02
N SER A 148 -10.43 -1.04 -5.87
CA SER A 148 -9.00 -0.75 -5.71
C SER A 148 -8.74 0.76 -5.62
N PHE A 149 -9.44 1.57 -6.41
CA PHE A 149 -9.38 3.01 -6.35
C PHE A 149 -9.82 3.55 -4.97
N LEU A 150 -10.97 3.11 -4.46
CA LEU A 150 -11.47 3.54 -3.13
C LEU A 150 -10.48 3.17 -2.02
N LEU A 151 -9.97 1.94 -2.03
CA LEU A 151 -8.98 1.48 -1.04
C LEU A 151 -7.68 2.27 -1.12
N GLY A 152 -7.19 2.55 -2.33
CA GLY A 152 -6.03 3.41 -2.53
C GLY A 152 -6.26 4.82 -1.98
N LEU A 153 -7.45 5.37 -2.18
CA LEU A 153 -7.81 6.69 -1.70
C LEU A 153 -7.93 6.75 -0.17
N VAL A 154 -8.50 5.73 0.47
CA VAL A 154 -8.54 5.64 1.94
C VAL A 154 -7.13 5.70 2.52
N ARG A 155 -6.19 4.90 1.98
CA ARG A 155 -4.78 4.95 2.41
C ARG A 155 -4.18 6.34 2.23
N LYS A 156 -4.47 6.99 1.09
CA LYS A 156 -4.00 8.36 0.81
C LYS A 156 -4.49 9.36 1.86
N LEU A 157 -5.78 9.31 2.21
CA LEU A 157 -6.37 10.21 3.19
C LEU A 157 -5.82 9.98 4.60
N LYS A 158 -5.51 8.72 4.96
CA LYS A 158 -5.05 8.36 6.30
C LYS A 158 -3.57 8.61 6.55
N HIS A 159 -2.77 8.61 5.49
CA HIS A 159 -1.32 8.77 5.58
C HIS A 159 -0.83 9.82 4.57
N PRO A 160 -1.28 11.09 4.69
CA PRO A 160 -0.95 12.14 3.72
C PRO A 160 0.56 12.40 3.65
N GLN A 161 1.24 12.39 4.80
CA GLN A 161 2.71 12.56 4.90
C GLN A 161 3.48 11.42 4.25
N LEU A 162 2.98 10.18 4.41
CA LEU A 162 3.55 9.00 3.75
C LEU A 162 3.43 9.14 2.23
N MET A 163 2.32 9.71 1.74
CA MET A 163 2.10 9.95 0.31
C MET A 163 2.87 11.15 -0.24
N GLU A 164 3.13 12.16 0.58
CA GLU A 164 3.89 13.37 0.24
C GLU A 164 5.40 13.07 0.19
N GLN A 165 5.92 12.29 1.14
CA GLN A 165 7.27 11.72 1.10
C GLN A 165 7.47 10.75 -0.07
N LEU A 166 6.39 10.14 -0.56
CA LEU A 166 6.40 9.18 -1.66
C LEU A 166 5.85 9.75 -2.98
N GLN A 167 5.62 11.07 -3.08
CA GLN A 167 5.00 11.79 -4.22
C GLN A 167 4.20 10.90 -5.20
N PHE A 168 3.12 10.31 -4.68
CA PHE A 168 2.25 9.36 -5.39
C PHE A 168 1.36 10.06 -6.44
N HIS A 169 1.72 9.95 -7.71
CA HIS A 169 0.82 10.22 -8.83
C HIS A 169 0.54 8.91 -9.58
N GLY A 170 -0.47 8.15 -9.13
CA GLY A 170 -0.96 6.93 -9.78
C GLY A 170 -0.24 5.66 -9.36
N GLY A 171 -0.59 5.12 -8.18
CA GLY A 171 -0.07 3.91 -7.53
C GLY A 171 1.47 3.82 -7.51
N ALA A 172 2.12 3.90 -6.35
CA ALA A 172 3.57 3.77 -6.33
C ALA A 172 3.99 2.31 -6.26
N SER A 173 4.93 1.99 -7.15
CA SER A 173 5.91 0.95 -6.93
C SER A 173 6.84 1.41 -5.80
N ALA A 174 6.98 0.62 -4.73
CA ALA A 174 8.05 0.84 -3.77
C ALA A 174 9.32 0.14 -4.26
N THR A 175 10.42 0.87 -4.43
CA THR A 175 11.74 0.27 -4.70
C THR A 175 12.61 0.41 -3.45
N ILE A 176 12.94 -0.72 -2.84
CA ILE A 176 13.82 -0.81 -1.69
C ILE A 176 15.20 -1.26 -2.20
N ILE A 177 16.24 -0.51 -1.86
CA ILE A 177 17.63 -0.88 -2.14
C ILE A 177 18.32 -1.10 -0.80
N ARG A 178 18.69 -2.35 -0.52
CA ARG A 178 19.28 -2.74 0.77
C ARG A 178 20.71 -2.25 0.90
N LYS A 179 21.20 -2.24 2.14
CA LYS A 179 22.51 -1.70 2.52
C LYS A 179 23.66 -2.29 1.71
N GLY A 180 23.66 -3.60 1.44
CA GLY A 180 24.72 -4.25 0.67
C GLY A 180 24.88 -3.65 -0.72
N VAL A 181 23.77 -3.54 -1.46
CA VAL A 181 23.75 -2.89 -2.79
C VAL A 181 24.18 -1.43 -2.70
N ASN A 182 23.68 -0.70 -1.71
CA ASN A 182 23.96 0.74 -1.55
C ASN A 182 25.43 1.05 -1.20
N GLN A 183 26.14 0.11 -0.56
CA GLN A 183 27.54 0.28 -0.18
C GLN A 183 28.53 0.04 -1.34
N ASN A 184 28.08 -0.54 -2.45
CA ASN A 184 28.89 -0.79 -3.63
C ASN A 184 28.47 0.14 -4.79
N PRO A 185 29.19 1.24 -5.07
CA PRO A 185 28.79 2.22 -6.08
C PRO A 185 28.62 1.66 -7.49
N ARG A 186 29.42 0.65 -7.85
CA ARG A 186 29.30 -0.02 -9.15
C ARG A 186 28.00 -0.80 -9.25
N LEU A 187 27.68 -1.55 -8.19
CA LEU A 187 26.47 -2.38 -8.11
C LEU A 187 25.21 -1.51 -8.04
N LEU A 188 25.25 -0.43 -7.26
CA LEU A 188 24.16 0.54 -7.16
C LEU A 188 23.78 1.09 -8.53
N LYS A 189 24.77 1.53 -9.31
CA LYS A 189 24.54 2.05 -10.67
C LYS A 189 23.91 1.00 -11.61
N GLN A 190 24.32 -0.26 -11.49
CA GLN A 190 23.73 -1.37 -12.26
C GLN A 190 22.28 -1.62 -11.85
N VAL A 191 21.99 -1.63 -10.54
CA VAL A 191 20.62 -1.80 -10.01
C VAL A 191 19.70 -0.63 -10.38
N GLU A 192 20.20 0.60 -10.44
CA GLU A 192 19.43 1.75 -10.92
C GLU A 192 19.02 1.61 -12.39
N VAL A 193 19.94 1.12 -13.24
CA VAL A 193 19.64 0.82 -14.65
C VAL A 193 18.63 -0.32 -14.74
N ALA A 194 18.83 -1.40 -14.00
CA ALA A 194 17.91 -2.54 -13.95
C ALA A 194 16.51 -2.13 -13.48
N THR A 195 16.41 -1.28 -12.46
CA THR A 195 15.13 -0.75 -11.94
C THR A 195 14.40 0.07 -13.01
N ARG A 196 15.13 0.85 -13.82
CA ARG A 196 14.55 1.60 -14.94
C ARG A 196 14.00 0.68 -16.02
N VAL A 197 14.80 -0.30 -16.45
CA VAL A 197 14.38 -1.31 -17.44
C VAL A 197 13.18 -2.11 -16.95
N LEU A 198 13.18 -2.50 -15.68
CA LEU A 198 12.03 -3.16 -15.05
C LEU A 198 10.79 -2.27 -15.06
N GLY A 199 10.94 -0.97 -14.82
CA GLY A 199 9.84 -0.01 -14.96
C GLY A 199 9.20 0.00 -16.36
N GLU A 200 10.01 -0.16 -17.42
CA GLU A 200 9.52 -0.32 -18.80
C GLU A 200 8.81 -1.67 -18.99
N VAL A 201 9.39 -2.75 -18.48
CA VAL A 201 8.83 -4.12 -18.55
C VAL A 201 7.45 -4.18 -17.88
N LEU A 202 7.29 -3.54 -16.72
CA LEU A 202 6.02 -3.52 -15.98
C LEU A 202 4.97 -2.61 -16.63
N GLY A 203 5.40 -1.59 -17.37
CA GLY A 203 4.51 -0.63 -18.03
C GLY A 203 3.48 -0.03 -17.06
N ALA A 204 2.21 -0.10 -17.42
CA ALA A 204 1.11 0.40 -16.59
C ALA A 204 0.93 -0.35 -15.25
N SER A 205 1.49 -1.56 -15.12
CA SER A 205 1.43 -2.34 -13.86
C SER A 205 2.50 -1.95 -12.86
N ARG A 206 3.45 -1.06 -13.22
CA ARG A 206 4.54 -0.64 -12.34
C ARG A 206 4.02 -0.22 -10.97
N SER A 207 2.91 0.51 -10.97
CA SER A 207 2.24 1.05 -9.79
C SER A 207 1.72 0.01 -8.79
N LEU A 208 1.65 -1.25 -9.19
CA LEU A 208 1.07 -2.35 -8.40
C LEU A 208 2.13 -3.29 -7.83
N VAL A 209 3.40 -3.08 -8.17
CA VAL A 209 4.49 -4.00 -7.87
C VAL A 209 5.53 -3.30 -7.02
N SER A 210 5.89 -3.85 -5.87
CA SER A 210 7.07 -3.44 -5.11
C SER A 210 8.29 -4.26 -5.52
N MET A 211 9.46 -3.65 -5.38
CA MET A 211 10.77 -4.17 -5.75
C MET A 211 11.68 -4.08 -4.53
N ASP A 212 12.39 -5.16 -4.22
CA ASP A 212 13.39 -5.18 -3.13
C ASP A 212 14.69 -5.77 -3.68
N TRP A 213 15.73 -4.94 -3.72
CA TRP A 213 17.06 -5.27 -4.19
C TRP A 213 17.98 -5.53 -3.01
N ASP A 214 18.51 -6.74 -2.93
CA ASP A 214 19.46 -7.15 -1.91
C ASP A 214 20.76 -7.68 -2.53
N GLN A 215 21.83 -7.71 -1.74
CA GLN A 215 23.10 -8.33 -2.13
C GLN A 215 23.30 -9.61 -1.33
N GLY A 216 23.75 -10.67 -2.01
CA GLY A 216 24.13 -11.92 -1.39
C GLY A 216 25.41 -12.47 -2.00
N GLU A 217 25.71 -13.72 -1.62
CA GLU A 217 26.77 -14.52 -2.23
C GLU A 217 26.16 -15.83 -2.73
N ASP A 218 26.67 -16.36 -3.83
CA ASP A 218 26.31 -17.69 -4.30
C ASP A 218 27.03 -18.80 -3.52
N GLY A 219 26.78 -20.06 -3.87
CA GLY A 219 27.43 -21.21 -3.22
C GLY A 219 28.95 -21.27 -3.41
N GLN A 220 29.54 -20.40 -4.23
CA GLN A 220 30.97 -20.29 -4.48
C GLN A 220 31.58 -19.02 -3.85
N GLY A 221 30.79 -18.25 -3.10
CA GLY A 221 31.21 -16.98 -2.52
C GLY A 221 31.30 -15.83 -3.53
N GLN A 222 30.74 -15.98 -4.74
CA GLN A 222 30.68 -14.90 -5.72
C GLN A 222 29.52 -13.95 -5.38
N PRO A 223 29.71 -12.63 -5.49
CA PRO A 223 28.66 -11.67 -5.19
C PRO A 223 27.50 -11.79 -6.19
N ILE A 224 26.29 -11.83 -5.67
CA ILE A 224 25.05 -11.82 -6.46
C ILE A 224 24.10 -10.74 -5.96
N VAL A 225 23.18 -10.33 -6.82
CA VAL A 225 22.09 -9.41 -6.52
C VAL A 225 20.78 -10.16 -6.55
N ILE A 226 19.96 -10.00 -5.52
CA ILE A 226 18.64 -10.63 -5.41
C ILE A 226 17.59 -9.55 -5.64
N LEU A 227 16.75 -9.72 -6.66
CA LEU A 227 15.55 -8.92 -6.86
C LEU A 227 14.34 -9.71 -6.39
N LYS A 228 13.58 -9.15 -5.45
CA LYS A 228 12.23 -9.63 -5.13
C LYS A 228 11.20 -8.69 -5.71
N LEU A 229 10.22 -9.24 -6.44
CA LEU A 229 9.03 -8.53 -6.86
C LEU A 229 7.85 -9.03 -6.04
N SER A 230 7.07 -8.10 -5.52
CA SER A 230 5.86 -8.41 -4.77
C SER A 230 4.69 -7.59 -5.26
N ASP A 231 3.50 -8.19 -5.22
CA ASP A 231 2.23 -7.48 -5.36
C ASP A 231 1.24 -8.00 -4.31
N PHE A 232 -0.04 -7.66 -4.45
CA PHE A 232 -1.08 -8.12 -3.53
C PHE A 232 -1.41 -9.63 -3.63
N THR A 233 -0.85 -10.35 -4.61
CA THR A 233 -1.08 -11.79 -4.83
C THR A 233 0.12 -12.67 -4.51
N GLY A 234 1.31 -12.10 -4.35
CA GLY A 234 2.46 -12.91 -4.00
C GLY A 234 3.78 -12.23 -4.15
N THR A 235 4.83 -13.04 -4.13
CA THR A 235 6.21 -12.61 -4.23
C THR A 235 7.00 -13.61 -5.05
N VAL A 236 7.84 -13.11 -5.93
CA VAL A 236 8.81 -13.87 -6.72
C VAL A 236 10.19 -13.28 -6.53
N ALA A 237 11.23 -14.09 -6.75
CA ALA A 237 12.60 -13.64 -6.60
C ALA A 237 13.48 -14.19 -7.73
N ALA A 238 14.44 -13.39 -8.18
CA ALA A 238 15.51 -13.82 -9.07
C ALA A 238 16.87 -13.33 -8.57
N THR A 239 17.89 -14.13 -8.82
CA THR A 239 19.30 -13.76 -8.62
C THR A 239 19.91 -13.25 -9.92
N PHE A 240 20.83 -12.30 -9.82
CA PHE A 240 21.59 -11.73 -10.93
C PHE A 240 23.05 -11.67 -10.54
N THR A 241 23.94 -12.09 -11.42
CA THR A 241 25.36 -11.74 -11.31
C THR A 241 25.58 -10.28 -11.73
N PRO A 242 26.65 -9.62 -11.24
CA PRO A 242 26.99 -8.27 -11.69
C PRO A 242 27.19 -8.16 -13.21
N GLU A 243 27.66 -9.22 -13.87
CA GLU A 243 27.85 -9.31 -15.32
C GLU A 243 26.51 -9.33 -16.06
N GLU A 244 25.54 -10.10 -15.54
CA GLU A 244 24.19 -10.15 -16.11
C GLU A 244 23.48 -8.79 -16.02
N LEU A 245 23.75 -7.98 -14.99
CA LEU A 245 23.19 -6.62 -14.89
C LEU A 245 23.82 -5.61 -15.87
N VAL A 246 24.95 -5.95 -16.50
CA VAL A 246 25.58 -5.10 -17.53
C VAL A 246 25.04 -5.42 -18.92
N ASP A 247 24.73 -6.68 -19.19
CA ASP A 247 24.14 -7.10 -20.46
C ASP A 247 22.63 -6.79 -20.47
N GLU A 248 22.26 -5.67 -21.09
CA GLU A 248 20.86 -5.21 -21.13
C GLU A 248 19.91 -6.26 -21.75
N VAL A 249 20.36 -7.00 -22.78
CA VAL A 249 19.50 -7.96 -23.48
C VAL A 249 19.19 -9.14 -22.57
N HIS A 250 20.22 -9.67 -21.91
CA HIS A 250 20.07 -10.77 -20.96
C HIS A 250 19.28 -10.34 -19.72
N MET A 251 19.62 -9.19 -19.13
CA MET A 251 18.91 -8.60 -18.00
C MET A 251 17.42 -8.42 -18.30
N ARG A 252 17.08 -7.80 -19.44
CA ARG A 252 15.68 -7.55 -19.83
C ARG A 252 14.91 -8.86 -19.99
N THR A 253 15.52 -9.88 -20.59
CA THR A 253 14.91 -11.22 -20.72
C THR A 253 14.61 -11.85 -19.36
N ARG A 254 15.55 -11.77 -18.42
CA ARG A 254 15.37 -12.24 -17.04
C ARG A 254 14.26 -11.49 -16.30
N LEU A 255 14.18 -10.16 -16.45
CA LEU A 255 13.13 -9.33 -15.85
C LEU A 255 11.74 -9.67 -16.42
N TYR A 256 11.62 -9.94 -17.72
CA TYR A 256 10.37 -10.44 -18.31
C TYR A 256 9.95 -11.79 -17.74
N GLY A 257 10.90 -12.71 -17.57
CA GLY A 257 10.65 -14.00 -16.92
C GLY A 257 10.10 -13.82 -15.50
N LEU A 258 10.79 -13.04 -14.68
CA LEU A 258 10.38 -12.77 -13.30
C LEU A 258 8.99 -12.11 -13.21
N TRP A 259 8.68 -11.18 -14.11
CA TRP A 259 7.34 -10.59 -14.19
C TRP A 259 6.29 -11.63 -14.61
N GLY A 260 6.62 -12.50 -15.57
CA GLY A 260 5.78 -13.63 -15.98
C GLY A 260 5.45 -14.56 -14.82
N ASP A 261 6.44 -14.88 -13.98
CA ASP A 261 6.25 -15.71 -12.78
C ASP A 261 5.26 -15.05 -11.79
N LEU A 262 5.40 -13.74 -11.55
CA LEU A 262 4.48 -13.01 -10.68
C LEU A 262 3.06 -13.00 -11.25
N LEU A 263 2.91 -12.81 -12.56
CA LEU A 263 1.62 -12.89 -13.24
C LEU A 263 1.01 -14.30 -13.17
N GLN A 264 1.84 -15.36 -13.21
CA GLN A 264 1.37 -16.72 -13.07
C GLN A 264 0.82 -16.98 -11.66
N ILE A 265 1.49 -16.49 -10.61
CA ILE A 265 0.96 -16.54 -9.24
C ILE A 265 -0.38 -15.81 -9.17
N ARG A 266 -0.44 -14.57 -9.67
CA ARG A 266 -1.66 -13.76 -9.72
C ARG A 266 -2.81 -14.48 -10.42
N ASN A 267 -2.55 -15.11 -11.56
CA ASN A 267 -3.54 -15.85 -12.33
C ASN A 267 -3.99 -17.13 -11.60
N LYS A 268 -3.06 -17.87 -10.97
CA LYS A 268 -3.39 -19.04 -10.16
C LYS A 268 -4.32 -18.65 -9.02
N GLU A 269 -3.99 -17.62 -8.24
CA GLU A 269 -4.86 -17.15 -7.16
C GLU A 269 -6.24 -16.72 -7.67
N ARG A 270 -6.29 -16.05 -8.83
CA ARG A 270 -7.56 -15.65 -9.44
C ARG A 270 -8.41 -16.85 -9.84
N LEU A 271 -7.80 -17.90 -10.41
CA LEU A 271 -8.50 -19.13 -10.78
C LEU A 271 -8.97 -19.93 -9.56
N GLU A 272 -8.17 -20.02 -8.51
CA GLU A 272 -8.57 -20.67 -7.25
C GLU A 272 -9.76 -19.93 -6.62
N ARG A 273 -9.74 -18.58 -6.63
CA ARG A 273 -10.87 -17.76 -6.18
C ARG A 273 -12.15 -17.97 -7.01
N ILE A 274 -12.03 -18.17 -8.32
CA ILE A 274 -13.20 -18.39 -9.19
C ILE A 274 -13.74 -19.82 -9.05
N THR A 275 -12.87 -20.82 -8.98
CA THR A 275 -13.25 -22.24 -9.02
C THR A 275 -13.56 -22.83 -7.64
N GLY A 276 -13.12 -22.18 -6.56
CA GLY A 276 -13.24 -22.68 -5.18
C GLY A 276 -12.40 -23.92 -4.90
N LYS A 277 -11.61 -24.41 -5.86
CA LYS A 277 -10.67 -25.50 -5.67
C LYS A 277 -9.30 -24.90 -5.36
N LYS A 278 -8.86 -25.03 -4.12
CA LYS A 278 -7.46 -24.81 -3.77
C LYS A 278 -6.68 -25.94 -4.44
N GLY A 279 -5.68 -25.61 -5.27
CA GLY A 279 -4.89 -26.65 -5.90
C GLY A 279 -4.12 -27.43 -4.82
N ASP A 280 -4.42 -28.71 -4.64
CA ASP A 280 -3.59 -29.60 -3.84
C ASP A 280 -2.23 -29.71 -4.54
N ALA A 281 -1.23 -29.03 -3.98
CA ALA A 281 0.15 -29.00 -4.46
C ALA A 281 0.97 -30.09 -3.76
#